data_AF-A0A1Y1QSS9-F1
#
_entry.id   AF-A0A1Y1QSS9-F1
#
_cell.length_a   1.000
_cell.length_b   1.000
_cell.length_c   1.000
_cell.angle_alpha   90.00
_cell.angle_beta   90.00
_cell.angle_gamma   90.00
#
_symmetry.space_group_name_H-M   'P 1'
#
loop_
_entity.id
_entity.type
_entity.pdbx_description
1 polymer ?
#
loop_
_entity_poly.entity_id
_entity_poly.type
_entity_poly.pdbx_seq_one_letter_code
_entity_poly.pdbx_strand_id
1 'polypeptide(L)'
;MKPWLFGNTTVRSPLRLRDGLAVLRHSALHGNLRGKEADCAFYELLGAAGIVDPKGDETCSVSRKWRSALGQMGFLYPKLQGQAVTLQNQLEQTGDESLSFMEMALFVQRTSSATPAPQLAGDILAFRVQREAAPYKRKFDDAALQTAQQQDGIQANSLKDYADTNLRYLKATGLFLRKGRGIAFAPEKRSVIHALAQETLRPSTALALLQGLTNGAALPTDEIAGAWEALHDVSAALQQYGESPPISADLNQIADIASLTATLQAQLDQRKETDYAHQQAGQVSDILDYLALLTKRNRKLVRENDDILEIPSSEAPAYFEWAVWRAFLAINSLVNPSWKALRFAIDRIPLALSDFSCLLEAFADHPSELLPHLKLLLRDCRMYANKDAPDWKQKISQLAQQLAAKQVPS
;
A
#
# COMPACT_ATOMS: atom_id res chain seq x y z
N MET A 1 4.81 14.58 -23.97
CA MET A 1 5.03 14.92 -22.54
C MET A 1 5.64 13.69 -21.84
N LYS A 2 6.39 13.84 -20.73
CA LYS A 2 6.91 12.71 -19.95
C LYS A 2 6.25 12.71 -18.56
N PRO A 3 5.50 11.65 -18.19
CA PRO A 3 4.86 11.60 -16.89
C PRO A 3 5.89 11.60 -15.78
N TRP A 4 5.58 12.31 -14.71
CA TRP A 4 6.31 12.27 -13.47
C TRP A 4 6.01 10.96 -12.73
N LEU A 5 7.08 10.25 -12.32
CA LEU A 5 7.00 8.91 -11.75
C LEU A 5 8.04 8.73 -10.65
N PHE A 6 7.63 8.19 -9.52
CA PHE A 6 8.54 7.62 -8.53
C PHE A 6 9.00 6.23 -8.96
N GLY A 7 10.31 6.01 -9.02
CA GLY A 7 10.85 4.71 -9.42
C GLY A 7 10.39 4.29 -10.83
N ASN A 8 9.89 3.05 -10.95
CA ASN A 8 9.31 2.59 -12.21
C ASN A 8 8.35 1.40 -12.03
N THR A 9 7.68 1.03 -13.12
CA THR A 9 6.69 -0.05 -13.18
C THR A 9 7.25 -1.46 -12.96
N THR A 10 8.57 -1.63 -12.88
CA THR A 10 9.23 -2.90 -12.51
C THR A 10 9.47 -2.99 -11.01
N VAL A 11 9.73 -1.86 -10.35
CA VAL A 11 9.85 -1.75 -8.89
C VAL A 11 8.68 -0.92 -8.34
N ARG A 12 7.45 -1.41 -8.56
CA ARG A 12 6.21 -0.71 -8.19
C ARG A 12 6.05 -0.51 -6.69
N SER A 13 6.58 -1.42 -5.89
CA SER A 13 6.56 -1.34 -4.43
C SER A 13 7.91 -0.84 -3.92
N PRO A 14 7.95 0.32 -3.22
CA PRO A 14 9.18 0.86 -2.67
C PRO A 14 9.76 -0.02 -1.55
N LEU A 15 8.92 -0.81 -0.87
CA LEU A 15 9.36 -1.71 0.21
C LEU A 15 10.36 -2.78 -0.28
N ARG A 16 10.31 -3.12 -1.58
CA ARG A 16 11.26 -4.05 -2.20
C ARG A 16 12.65 -3.44 -2.39
N LEU A 17 12.78 -2.11 -2.37
CA LEU A 17 14.07 -1.43 -2.52
C LEU A 17 15.00 -1.78 -1.36
N ARG A 18 14.47 -1.92 -0.14
CA ARG A 18 15.25 -2.31 1.05
C ARG A 18 15.98 -3.63 0.83
N ASP A 19 15.26 -4.65 0.39
CA ASP A 19 15.82 -6.00 0.23
C ASP A 19 16.86 -6.01 -0.91
N GLY A 20 16.58 -5.30 -2.02
CA GLY A 20 17.55 -5.15 -3.11
C GLY A 20 18.80 -4.37 -2.71
N LEU A 21 18.66 -3.33 -1.88
CA LEU A 21 19.79 -2.56 -1.33
C LEU A 21 20.62 -3.38 -0.35
N ALA A 22 19.97 -4.14 0.53
CA ALA A 22 20.64 -5.01 1.48
C ALA A 22 21.50 -6.04 0.73
N VAL A 23 20.96 -6.65 -0.32
CA VAL A 23 21.68 -7.61 -1.15
C VAL A 23 22.82 -6.93 -1.93
N LEU A 24 22.59 -5.75 -2.51
CA LEU A 24 23.61 -4.98 -3.22
C LEU A 24 24.78 -4.58 -2.31
N ARG A 25 24.50 -4.08 -1.10
CA ARG A 25 25.50 -3.61 -0.12
C ARG A 25 26.51 -4.69 0.25
N HIS A 26 26.08 -5.94 0.33
CA HIS A 26 26.94 -7.07 0.71
C HIS A 26 27.56 -7.78 -0.50
N SER A 27 27.50 -7.18 -1.69
CA SER A 27 28.02 -7.76 -2.93
C SER A 27 29.21 -7.00 -3.49
N ALA A 28 29.96 -7.64 -4.39
CA ALA A 28 31.03 -7.02 -5.15
C ALA A 28 30.56 -5.90 -6.10
N LEU A 29 29.24 -5.75 -6.30
CA LEU A 29 28.65 -4.71 -7.14
C LEU A 29 28.46 -3.39 -6.40
N HIS A 30 28.68 -3.35 -5.09
CA HIS A 30 28.62 -2.11 -4.31
C HIS A 30 29.60 -1.07 -4.87
N GLY A 31 29.10 0.12 -5.19
CA GLY A 31 29.90 1.19 -5.81
C GLY A 31 30.21 0.99 -7.31
N ASN A 32 29.93 -0.18 -7.89
CA ASN A 32 30.27 -0.51 -9.28
C ASN A 32 29.10 -1.10 -10.09
N LEU A 33 27.85 -0.77 -9.71
CA LEU A 33 26.66 -1.24 -10.41
C LEU A 33 26.39 -0.43 -11.69
N ARG A 34 27.22 -0.60 -12.73
CA ARG A 34 27.05 0.06 -14.05
C ARG A 34 27.53 -0.82 -15.22
N GLY A 35 26.81 -0.74 -16.34
CA GLY A 35 27.13 -1.49 -17.56
C GLY A 35 26.38 -2.82 -17.65
N LYS A 36 26.40 -3.43 -18.83
CA LYS A 36 25.61 -4.64 -19.11
C LYS A 36 26.02 -5.82 -18.22
N GLU A 37 27.32 -6.02 -18.01
CA GLU A 37 27.84 -7.09 -17.15
C GLU A 37 27.39 -6.93 -15.70
N ALA A 38 27.51 -5.72 -15.14
CA ALA A 38 27.05 -5.43 -13.78
C ALA A 38 25.51 -5.52 -13.65
N ASP A 39 24.77 -5.10 -14.69
CA ASP A 39 23.32 -5.28 -14.74
C ASP A 39 22.98 -6.78 -14.70
N CYS A 40 23.67 -7.64 -15.47
CA CYS A 40 23.42 -9.08 -15.45
C CYS A 40 23.83 -9.75 -14.13
N ALA A 41 24.99 -9.42 -13.57
CA ALA A 41 25.42 -9.92 -12.26
C ALA A 41 24.43 -9.51 -11.15
N PHE A 42 23.85 -8.30 -11.24
CA PHE A 42 22.83 -7.86 -10.29
C PHE A 42 21.51 -8.60 -10.46
N TYR A 43 21.14 -8.97 -11.68
CA TYR A 43 19.95 -9.78 -11.94
C TYR A 43 20.06 -11.16 -11.27
N GLU A 44 21.20 -11.83 -11.44
CA GLU A 44 21.49 -13.11 -10.79
C GLU A 44 21.44 -12.99 -9.27
N LEU A 45 22.04 -11.92 -8.74
CA LEU A 45 22.07 -11.67 -7.31
C LEU A 45 20.66 -11.45 -6.73
N LEU A 46 19.81 -10.66 -7.41
CA LEU A 46 18.41 -10.48 -7.02
C LEU A 46 17.61 -11.79 -7.13
N GLY A 47 17.90 -12.62 -8.13
CA GLY A 47 17.27 -13.93 -8.33
C GLY A 47 17.63 -14.91 -7.22
N ALA A 48 18.91 -15.00 -6.87
CA ALA A 48 19.41 -15.85 -5.79
C ALA A 48 18.82 -15.48 -4.42
N ALA A 49 18.56 -14.19 -4.19
CA ALA A 49 17.90 -13.70 -2.99
C ALA A 49 16.36 -13.87 -3.00
N GLY A 50 15.78 -14.42 -4.07
CA GLY A 50 14.33 -14.57 -4.22
C GLY A 50 13.58 -13.25 -4.40
N ILE A 51 14.28 -12.16 -4.70
CA ILE A 51 13.69 -10.83 -4.85
C ILE A 51 13.02 -10.68 -6.22
N VAL A 52 13.58 -11.31 -7.25
CA VAL A 52 13.00 -11.37 -8.61
C VAL A 52 12.95 -12.82 -9.08
N ASP A 53 12.03 -13.13 -10.01
CA ASP A 53 12.06 -14.41 -10.70
C ASP A 53 13.21 -14.41 -11.73
N PRO A 54 14.20 -15.32 -11.63
CA PRO A 54 15.32 -15.39 -12.55
C PRO A 54 14.95 -15.93 -13.94
N LYS A 55 13.70 -16.31 -14.19
CA LYS A 55 13.28 -16.88 -15.48
C LYS A 55 12.98 -15.79 -16.52
N GLY A 56 13.63 -15.90 -17.69
CA GLY A 56 13.14 -15.32 -18.94
C GLY A 56 13.61 -13.90 -19.28
N ASP A 57 14.64 -13.36 -18.64
CA ASP A 57 15.24 -12.07 -19.03
C ASP A 57 16.73 -12.19 -19.42
N GLU A 58 16.98 -12.73 -20.61
CA GLU A 58 18.33 -12.82 -21.21
C GLU A 58 18.97 -11.44 -21.47
N THR A 59 18.17 -10.36 -21.42
CA THR A 59 18.64 -9.00 -21.67
C THR A 59 19.03 -8.24 -20.40
N CYS A 60 18.83 -8.85 -19.22
CA CYS A 60 19.07 -8.22 -17.92
C CYS A 60 18.31 -6.88 -17.79
N SER A 61 17.15 -6.78 -18.44
CA SER A 61 16.34 -5.57 -18.46
C SER A 61 15.76 -5.24 -17.09
N VAL A 62 15.44 -6.25 -16.29
CA VAL A 62 14.91 -6.14 -14.93
C VAL A 62 15.91 -5.42 -14.04
N SER A 63 17.16 -5.89 -13.98
CA SER A 63 18.20 -5.27 -13.14
C SER A 63 18.56 -3.86 -13.58
N ARG A 64 18.59 -3.59 -14.90
CA ARG A 64 18.73 -2.23 -15.43
C ARG A 64 17.62 -1.30 -14.92
N LYS A 65 16.37 -1.79 -14.85
CA LYS A 65 15.22 -1.04 -14.29
C LYS A 65 15.33 -0.90 -12.77
N TRP A 66 15.82 -1.91 -12.05
CA TRP A 66 16.13 -1.78 -10.62
C TRP A 66 17.18 -0.71 -10.37
N ARG A 67 18.30 -0.73 -11.10
CA ARG A 67 19.32 0.32 -11.04
C ARG A 67 18.74 1.70 -11.34
N SER A 68 17.86 1.81 -12.33
CA SER A 68 17.16 3.07 -12.62
C SER A 68 16.28 3.54 -11.45
N ALA A 69 15.53 2.65 -10.80
CA ALA A 69 14.69 3.00 -9.64
C ALA A 69 15.56 3.45 -8.46
N LEU A 70 16.64 2.72 -8.15
CA LEU A 70 17.59 3.06 -7.10
C LEU A 70 18.28 4.42 -7.35
N GLY A 71 18.63 4.71 -8.61
CA GLY A 71 19.21 6.00 -9.00
C GLY A 71 18.24 7.17 -8.89
N GLN A 72 16.97 6.98 -9.23
CA GLN A 72 15.94 8.02 -9.06
C GLN A 72 15.66 8.34 -7.59
N MET A 73 15.75 7.33 -6.72
CA MET A 73 15.56 7.48 -5.28
C MET A 73 16.83 7.94 -4.54
N GLY A 74 17.92 8.24 -5.26
CA GLY A 74 19.16 8.75 -4.66
C GLY A 74 20.07 7.68 -4.04
N PHE A 75 19.69 6.40 -4.05
CA PHE A 75 20.50 5.31 -3.48
C PHE A 75 21.72 4.94 -4.34
N LEU A 76 21.70 5.29 -5.62
CA LEU A 76 22.85 5.19 -6.50
C LEU A 76 23.16 6.58 -7.07
N TYR A 77 24.44 6.87 -7.21
CA TYR A 77 24.89 8.09 -7.88
C TYR A 77 24.39 8.10 -9.34
N PRO A 78 23.55 9.07 -9.75
CA PRO A 78 23.05 9.17 -11.13
C PRO A 78 24.17 9.56 -12.12
N LYS A 79 23.88 9.42 -13.42
CA LYS A 79 24.48 10.28 -14.45
C LYS A 79 23.71 11.60 -14.41
N LEU A 80 24.41 12.72 -14.24
CA LEU A 80 23.80 14.04 -14.03
C LEU A 80 22.97 14.49 -15.25
N GLN A 81 21.65 14.62 -15.08
CA GLN A 81 20.68 15.32 -15.94
C GLN A 81 19.40 15.58 -15.09
N GLY A 82 19.04 16.85 -14.84
CA GLY A 82 17.93 17.32 -13.94
C GLY A 82 16.53 17.30 -14.58
N GLN A 83 15.40 17.75 -14.00
CA GLN A 83 14.90 18.40 -12.74
C GLN A 83 13.35 18.13 -12.63
N ALA A 84 12.67 18.35 -11.47
CA ALA A 84 11.24 18.83 -11.34
C ALA A 84 10.66 18.90 -9.88
N VAL A 85 9.40 19.38 -9.72
CA VAL A 85 8.75 20.29 -8.71
C VAL A 85 7.48 19.70 -7.99
N THR A 86 6.96 20.38 -6.93
CA THR A 86 5.91 20.01 -5.92
C THR A 86 4.50 20.65 -6.11
N LEU A 87 3.42 20.03 -5.57
CA LEU A 87 2.00 20.42 -5.69
C LEU A 87 1.14 19.97 -4.47
N GLN A 88 0.62 20.87 -3.62
CA GLN A 88 -0.16 20.44 -2.44
C GLN A 88 -1.14 21.46 -1.80
N ASN A 89 -0.84 22.76 -1.72
CA ASN A 89 -1.58 23.73 -0.86
C ASN A 89 -3.05 24.06 -1.21
N GLN A 90 -3.70 23.42 -2.19
CA GLN A 90 -4.99 23.91 -2.72
C GLN A 90 -6.13 22.88 -2.76
N LEU A 91 -5.87 21.61 -2.44
CA LEU A 91 -6.96 20.64 -2.29
C LEU A 91 -7.83 20.89 -1.04
N GLU A 92 -7.32 21.66 -0.07
CA GLU A 92 -8.02 21.98 1.19
C GLU A 92 -9.28 22.84 1.00
N GLN A 93 -9.38 23.66 -0.06
CA GLN A 93 -10.49 24.62 -0.24
C GLN A 93 -11.82 23.98 -0.67
N THR A 94 -11.89 22.65 -0.81
CA THR A 94 -13.08 21.93 -1.32
C THR A 94 -13.65 20.88 -0.37
N GLY A 95 -13.04 20.69 0.79
CA GLY A 95 -13.50 19.73 1.81
C GLY A 95 -13.20 18.25 1.52
N ASP A 96 -12.71 17.89 0.33
CA ASP A 96 -12.19 16.54 0.05
C ASP A 96 -10.71 16.59 -0.39
N GLU A 97 -9.83 16.43 0.60
CA GLU A 97 -8.37 16.39 0.48
C GLU A 97 -7.83 15.06 -0.11
N SER A 98 -8.69 14.23 -0.69
CA SER A 98 -8.27 12.99 -1.34
C SER A 98 -7.99 13.17 -2.83
N LEU A 99 -7.20 12.25 -3.39
CA LEU A 99 -6.91 12.15 -4.81
C LEU A 99 -7.27 10.73 -5.29
N SER A 100 -8.13 10.63 -6.29
CA SER A 100 -8.51 9.33 -6.87
C SER A 100 -7.42 8.77 -7.79
N PHE A 101 -7.53 7.47 -8.10
CA PHE A 101 -6.64 6.81 -9.07
C PHE A 101 -6.66 7.51 -10.44
N MET A 102 -7.86 7.88 -10.91
CA MET A 102 -8.04 8.55 -12.20
C MET A 102 -7.45 9.95 -12.18
N GLU A 103 -7.56 10.65 -11.05
CA GLU A 103 -6.98 12.00 -10.90
C GLU A 103 -5.46 11.96 -10.93
N MET A 104 -4.84 10.95 -10.30
CA MET A 104 -3.40 10.71 -10.43
C MET A 104 -3.02 10.42 -11.90
N ALA A 105 -3.76 9.54 -12.57
CA ALA A 105 -3.44 9.10 -13.94
C ALA A 105 -3.60 10.20 -15.00
N LEU A 106 -4.63 11.03 -14.88
CA LEU A 106 -5.03 12.03 -15.87
C LEU A 106 -4.48 13.42 -15.61
N PHE A 107 -4.15 13.78 -14.36
CA PHE A 107 -3.77 15.14 -14.00
C PHE A 107 -2.40 15.19 -13.31
N VAL A 108 -2.26 14.61 -12.12
CA VAL A 108 -1.08 14.84 -11.26
C VAL A 108 0.23 14.39 -11.92
N GLN A 109 0.30 13.14 -12.38
CA GLN A 109 1.53 12.62 -13.01
C GLN A 109 1.84 13.28 -14.36
N ARG A 110 0.87 13.98 -14.93
CA ARG A 110 0.95 14.62 -16.25
C ARG A 110 1.34 16.10 -16.15
N THR A 111 1.59 16.59 -14.93
CA THR A 111 2.03 17.97 -14.68
C THR A 111 3.51 18.20 -14.94
N SER A 112 3.86 19.46 -15.09
CA SER A 112 5.24 19.94 -15.18
C SER A 112 5.40 21.22 -14.35
N SER A 113 6.62 21.72 -14.21
CA SER A 113 6.87 23.02 -13.57
C SER A 113 6.15 24.20 -14.24
N ALA A 114 5.63 24.01 -15.47
CA ALA A 114 4.84 25.02 -16.17
C ALA A 114 3.34 24.99 -15.81
N THR A 115 2.87 24.01 -15.04
CA THR A 115 1.47 23.88 -14.62
C THR A 115 1.33 24.34 -13.17
N PRO A 116 0.74 25.51 -12.90
CA PRO A 116 0.53 25.96 -11.54
C PRO A 116 -0.42 25.02 -10.79
N ALA A 117 -0.11 24.77 -9.51
CA ALA A 117 -0.97 24.00 -8.61
C ALA A 117 -2.46 24.42 -8.63
N PRO A 118 -2.82 25.73 -8.68
CA PRO A 118 -4.24 26.11 -8.59
C PRO A 118 -5.00 25.75 -9.85
N GLN A 119 -4.33 25.82 -11.01
CA GLN A 119 -4.92 25.37 -12.25
C GLN A 119 -5.20 23.87 -12.20
N LEU A 120 -4.23 23.06 -11.74
CA LEU A 120 -4.44 21.61 -11.63
C LEU A 120 -5.60 21.25 -10.69
N ALA A 121 -5.69 21.93 -9.54
CA ALA A 121 -6.79 21.71 -8.61
C ALA A 121 -8.14 22.03 -9.26
N GLY A 122 -8.23 23.15 -10.00
CA GLY A 122 -9.42 23.50 -10.78
C GLY A 122 -9.80 22.42 -11.81
N ASP A 123 -8.82 21.90 -12.55
CA ASP A 123 -9.03 20.85 -13.54
C ASP A 123 -9.55 19.54 -12.92
N ILE A 124 -9.00 19.15 -11.76
CA ILE A 124 -9.44 17.97 -10.99
C ILE A 124 -10.88 18.15 -10.51
N LEU A 125 -11.22 19.32 -9.98
CA LEU A 125 -12.57 19.60 -9.49
C LEU A 125 -13.60 19.59 -10.63
N ALA A 126 -13.26 20.19 -11.77
CA ALA A 126 -14.09 20.13 -12.97
C ALA A 126 -14.30 18.68 -13.44
N PHE A 127 -13.24 17.86 -13.44
CA PHE A 127 -13.32 16.44 -13.76
C PHE A 127 -14.26 15.68 -12.82
N ARG A 128 -14.21 15.95 -11.50
CA ARG A 128 -15.12 15.34 -10.52
C ARG A 128 -16.59 15.61 -10.84
N VAL A 129 -16.93 16.86 -11.11
CA VAL A 129 -18.30 17.27 -11.47
C VAL A 129 -18.77 16.57 -12.74
N GLN A 130 -17.95 16.55 -13.78
CA GLN A 130 -18.28 15.89 -15.05
C GLN A 130 -18.42 14.38 -14.89
N ARG A 131 -17.54 13.75 -14.11
CA ARG A 131 -17.57 12.31 -13.85
C ARG A 131 -18.82 11.90 -13.09
N GLU A 132 -19.25 12.70 -12.12
CA GLU A 132 -20.44 12.38 -11.32
C GLU A 132 -21.73 12.57 -12.11
N ALA A 133 -21.76 13.53 -13.04
CA ALA A 133 -22.87 13.70 -13.97
C ALA A 133 -22.92 12.64 -15.10
N ALA A 134 -21.86 11.84 -15.27
CA ALA A 134 -21.79 10.87 -16.36
C ALA A 134 -22.68 9.65 -16.08
N PRO A 135 -23.52 9.22 -17.05
CA PRO A 135 -24.40 8.06 -16.88
C PRO A 135 -23.65 6.74 -16.74
N TYR A 136 -22.43 6.66 -17.29
CA TYR A 136 -21.57 5.48 -17.22
C TYR A 136 -20.13 5.90 -16.90
N LYS A 137 -19.78 5.90 -15.61
CA LYS A 137 -18.48 6.40 -15.12
C LYS A 137 -17.29 5.72 -15.81
N ARG A 138 -17.40 4.43 -16.12
CA ARG A 138 -16.35 3.68 -16.84
C ARG A 138 -16.11 4.19 -18.26
N LYS A 139 -17.16 4.41 -19.05
CA LYS A 139 -17.02 4.91 -20.43
C LYS A 139 -16.43 6.31 -20.43
N PHE A 140 -16.84 7.13 -19.46
CA PHE A 140 -16.28 8.46 -19.23
C PHE A 140 -14.77 8.38 -18.91
N ASP A 141 -14.38 7.55 -17.94
CA ASP A 141 -12.98 7.36 -17.54
C ASP A 141 -12.12 6.83 -18.71
N ASP A 142 -12.62 5.85 -19.47
CA ASP A 142 -11.93 5.28 -20.62
C ASP A 142 -11.77 6.32 -21.76
N ALA A 143 -12.77 7.16 -22.02
CA ALA A 143 -12.68 8.25 -22.99
C ALA A 143 -11.65 9.31 -22.58
N ALA A 144 -11.64 9.70 -21.29
CA ALA A 144 -10.64 10.65 -20.78
C ALA A 144 -9.21 10.13 -20.93
N LEU A 145 -8.98 8.83 -20.71
CA LEU A 145 -7.69 8.19 -20.93
C LEU A 145 -7.28 8.14 -22.39
N GLN A 146 -8.23 7.91 -23.30
CA GLN A 146 -7.96 7.94 -24.75
C GLN A 146 -7.57 9.35 -25.20
N THR A 147 -8.26 10.38 -24.72
CA THR A 147 -7.89 11.79 -24.96
C THR A 147 -6.47 12.07 -24.45
N ALA A 148 -6.15 11.66 -23.22
CA ALA A 148 -4.80 11.81 -22.66
C ALA A 148 -3.74 11.09 -23.50
N GLN A 149 -4.04 9.87 -23.96
CA GLN A 149 -3.16 9.10 -24.83
C GLN A 149 -2.87 9.83 -26.15
N GLN A 150 -3.88 10.41 -26.78
CA GLN A 150 -3.74 11.16 -28.03
C GLN A 150 -2.89 12.43 -27.84
N GLN A 151 -3.10 13.14 -26.73
CA GLN A 151 -2.36 14.36 -26.40
C GLN A 151 -0.88 14.09 -26.10
N ASP A 152 -0.58 13.01 -25.37
CA ASP A 152 0.75 12.78 -24.83
C ASP A 152 1.60 11.82 -25.65
N GLY A 153 0.96 11.00 -26.50
CA GLY A 153 1.58 9.88 -27.20
C GLY A 153 1.85 8.65 -26.31
N ILE A 154 1.17 8.54 -25.16
CA ILE A 154 1.40 7.50 -24.14
C ILE A 154 0.21 6.57 -24.07
N GLN A 155 0.45 5.25 -24.12
CA GLN A 155 -0.64 4.28 -24.01
C GLN A 155 -1.42 4.45 -22.70
N ALA A 156 -2.75 4.39 -22.78
CA ALA A 156 -3.65 4.53 -21.65
C ALA A 156 -3.32 3.55 -20.51
N ASN A 157 -2.90 2.32 -20.84
CA ASN A 157 -2.49 1.35 -19.83
C ASN A 157 -1.21 1.77 -19.09
N SER A 158 -0.26 2.39 -19.79
CA SER A 158 0.96 2.91 -19.18
C SER A 158 0.65 4.06 -18.21
N LEU A 159 -0.33 4.92 -18.54
CA LEU A 159 -0.79 5.95 -17.60
C LEU A 159 -1.35 5.35 -16.31
N LYS A 160 -2.08 4.22 -16.39
CA LYS A 160 -2.57 3.48 -15.22
C LYS A 160 -1.44 2.86 -14.41
N ASP A 161 -0.46 2.24 -15.08
CA ASP A 161 0.70 1.63 -14.43
C ASP A 161 1.56 2.66 -13.68
N TYR A 162 1.72 3.86 -14.25
CA TYR A 162 2.42 4.97 -13.61
C TYR A 162 1.67 5.50 -12.39
N ALA A 163 0.35 5.64 -12.48
CA ALA A 163 -0.48 6.09 -11.37
C ALA A 163 -0.42 5.11 -10.19
N ASP A 164 -0.53 3.80 -10.46
CA ASP A 164 -0.38 2.75 -9.44
C ASP A 164 0.98 2.84 -8.73
N THR A 165 2.05 3.00 -9.49
CA THR A 165 3.41 3.15 -8.94
C THR A 165 3.51 4.39 -8.05
N ASN A 166 3.07 5.56 -8.53
CA ASN A 166 3.11 6.80 -7.74
C ASN A 166 2.34 6.70 -6.43
N LEU A 167 1.12 6.16 -6.48
CA LEU A 167 0.29 5.99 -5.28
C LEU A 167 0.96 5.07 -4.26
N ARG A 168 1.68 4.03 -4.68
CA ARG A 168 2.41 3.13 -3.77
C ARG A 168 3.56 3.83 -3.07
N TYR A 169 4.34 4.61 -3.82
CA TYR A 169 5.47 5.36 -3.25
C TYR A 169 4.99 6.43 -2.27
N LEU A 170 3.94 7.17 -2.63
CA LEU A 170 3.34 8.15 -1.72
C LEU A 170 2.79 7.50 -0.45
N LYS A 171 2.08 6.37 -0.54
CA LYS A 171 1.60 5.65 0.66
C LYS A 171 2.74 5.17 1.56
N ALA A 172 3.86 4.75 0.98
CA ALA A 172 4.98 4.24 1.76
C ALA A 172 5.69 5.31 2.61
N THR A 173 5.45 6.60 2.36
CA THR A 173 5.99 7.67 3.21
C THR A 173 5.25 7.81 4.53
N GLY A 174 4.04 7.22 4.66
CA GLY A 174 3.16 7.41 5.81
C GLY A 174 2.46 8.77 5.86
N LEU A 175 2.77 9.70 4.94
CA LEU A 175 2.07 10.98 4.81
C LEU A 175 0.71 10.84 4.10
N PHE A 176 0.50 9.70 3.43
CA PHE A 176 -0.70 9.42 2.67
C PHE A 176 -1.32 8.10 3.08
N LEU A 177 -2.62 8.13 3.34
CA LEU A 177 -3.45 6.95 3.61
C LEU A 177 -4.20 6.53 2.35
N ARG A 178 -4.62 5.27 2.30
CA ARG A 178 -5.47 4.76 1.21
C ARG A 178 -6.90 5.30 1.37
N LYS A 179 -7.47 5.86 0.30
CA LYS A 179 -8.91 6.14 0.19
C LYS A 179 -9.44 5.54 -1.11
N GLY A 180 -10.19 4.45 -1.02
CA GLY A 180 -10.60 3.65 -2.18
C GLY A 180 -9.40 3.16 -3.01
N ARG A 181 -9.35 3.54 -4.29
CA ARG A 181 -8.20 3.30 -5.19
C ARG A 181 -7.18 4.43 -5.23
N GLY A 182 -7.44 5.50 -4.49
CA GLY A 182 -6.61 6.70 -4.41
C GLY A 182 -5.90 6.84 -3.06
N ILE A 183 -5.54 8.08 -2.74
CA ILE A 183 -4.86 8.47 -1.50
C ILE A 183 -5.56 9.67 -0.86
N ALA A 184 -5.37 9.86 0.44
CA ALA A 184 -5.71 11.06 1.18
C ALA A 184 -4.56 11.37 2.14
N PHE A 185 -4.48 12.60 2.67
CA PHE A 185 -3.48 12.92 3.69
C PHE A 185 -3.70 12.12 4.98
N ALA A 186 -2.60 11.74 5.62
CA ALA A 186 -2.65 11.24 6.99
C ALA A 186 -2.96 12.42 7.93
N PRO A 187 -4.12 12.42 8.61
CA PRO A 187 -4.52 13.56 9.45
C PRO A 187 -3.52 13.80 10.59
N GLU A 188 -2.92 12.75 11.14
CA GLU A 188 -1.88 12.84 12.19
C GLU A 188 -0.50 13.31 11.69
N LYS A 189 -0.39 13.71 10.43
CA LYS A 189 0.83 14.27 9.82
C LYS A 189 0.58 15.62 9.16
N ARG A 190 -0.57 16.26 9.41
CA ARG A 190 -1.03 17.45 8.69
C ARG A 190 -0.02 18.59 8.73
N SER A 191 0.58 18.88 9.87
CA SER A 191 1.53 19.99 10.04
C SER A 191 2.81 19.73 9.25
N VAL A 192 3.37 18.51 9.33
CA VAL A 192 4.53 18.10 8.53
C VAL A 192 4.24 18.17 7.04
N ILE A 193 3.07 17.69 6.64
CA ILE A 193 2.59 17.73 5.25
C ILE A 193 2.54 19.18 4.74
N HIS A 194 1.94 20.08 5.51
CA HIS A 194 1.81 21.48 5.16
C HIS A 194 3.17 22.18 5.08
N ALA A 195 4.09 21.91 6.00
CA ALA A 195 5.44 22.45 5.95
C ALA A 195 6.21 21.98 4.69
N LEU A 196 6.14 20.68 4.36
CA LEU A 196 6.74 20.13 3.13
C LEU A 196 6.15 20.76 1.85
N ALA A 197 4.85 21.04 1.85
CA ALA A 197 4.15 21.65 0.73
C ALA A 197 4.61 23.09 0.44
N GLN A 198 5.05 23.81 1.47
CA GLN A 198 5.55 25.18 1.37
C GLN A 198 7.02 25.24 0.93
N GLU A 199 7.72 24.11 0.91
CA GLU A 199 9.13 24.07 0.53
C GLU A 199 9.30 24.36 -0.97
N THR A 200 9.91 25.50 -1.26
CA THR A 200 10.22 25.96 -2.62
C THR A 200 11.70 25.83 -2.98
N LEU A 201 12.53 25.41 -2.03
CA LEU A 201 13.97 25.25 -2.24
C LEU A 201 14.24 24.26 -3.37
N ARG A 202 15.11 24.69 -4.30
CA ARG A 202 15.58 23.88 -5.41
C ARG A 202 17.09 23.84 -5.38
N PRO A 203 17.71 22.65 -5.49
CA PRO A 203 19.15 22.56 -5.65
C PRO A 203 19.59 23.35 -6.88
N SER A 204 20.46 24.33 -6.68
CA SER A 204 20.96 25.22 -7.74
C SER A 204 21.97 24.54 -8.67
N THR A 205 22.56 23.42 -8.22
CA THR A 205 23.54 22.66 -9.00
C THR A 205 23.26 21.16 -8.94
N ALA A 206 23.78 20.43 -9.93
CA ALA A 206 23.75 18.98 -9.95
C ALA A 206 24.47 18.35 -8.74
N LEU A 207 25.55 18.99 -8.26
CA LEU A 207 26.27 18.55 -7.06
C LEU A 207 25.43 18.77 -5.79
N ALA A 208 24.77 19.92 -5.66
CA ALA A 208 23.88 20.19 -4.52
C ALA A 208 22.70 19.20 -4.49
N LEU A 209 22.15 18.84 -5.66
CA LEU A 209 21.12 17.81 -5.78
C LEU A 209 21.65 16.45 -5.30
N LEU A 210 22.85 16.06 -5.73
CA LEU A 210 23.48 14.81 -5.29
C LEU A 210 23.73 14.79 -3.79
N GLN A 211 24.27 15.87 -3.23
CA GLN A 211 24.53 15.99 -1.80
C GLN A 211 23.22 15.90 -1.00
N GLY A 212 22.16 16.57 -1.44
CA GLY A 212 20.83 16.45 -0.81
C GLY A 212 20.27 15.03 -0.89
N LEU A 213 20.33 14.38 -2.07
CA LEU A 213 19.84 13.01 -2.24
C LEU A 213 20.61 11.97 -1.40
N THR A 214 21.90 12.21 -1.15
CA THR A 214 22.77 11.25 -0.44
C THR A 214 22.84 11.47 1.06
N ASN A 215 22.79 12.71 1.52
CA ASN A 215 22.77 13.04 2.95
C ASN A 215 21.36 12.97 3.56
N GLY A 216 20.32 12.99 2.70
CA GLY A 216 18.93 13.18 3.10
C GLY A 216 18.53 14.65 2.95
N ALA A 217 17.26 14.86 2.58
CA ALA A 217 16.66 16.19 2.59
C ALA A 217 16.41 16.62 4.05
N ALA A 218 16.58 17.92 4.32
CA ALA A 218 16.14 18.48 5.59
C ALA A 218 14.61 18.35 5.68
N LEU A 219 14.13 17.83 6.80
CA LEU A 219 12.70 17.69 7.07
C LEU A 219 12.24 18.79 8.03
N PRO A 220 10.96 19.18 8.00
CA PRO A 220 10.41 20.11 9.00
C PRO A 220 10.65 19.66 10.45
N THR A 221 10.72 18.35 10.68
CA THR A 221 10.98 17.73 11.98
C THR A 221 12.44 17.79 12.43
N ASP A 222 13.35 18.25 11.57
CA ASP A 222 14.75 18.48 11.94
C ASP A 222 14.93 19.80 12.70
N GLU A 223 13.89 20.63 12.78
CA GLU A 223 13.83 21.83 13.61
C GLU A 223 12.90 21.63 14.81
N ILE A 224 13.21 22.27 15.94
CA ILE A 224 12.44 22.16 17.19
C ILE A 224 10.96 22.49 16.97
N ALA A 225 10.66 23.58 16.24
CA ALA A 225 9.29 24.00 15.99
C ALA A 225 8.48 22.93 15.23
N GLY A 226 9.02 22.42 14.11
CA GLY A 226 8.34 21.38 13.33
C GLY A 226 8.29 20.02 14.02
N ALA A 227 9.29 19.67 14.85
CA ALA A 227 9.23 18.48 15.70
C ALA A 227 8.08 18.56 16.71
N TRP A 228 7.87 19.74 17.32
CA TRP A 228 6.74 19.99 18.22
C TRP A 228 5.39 19.94 17.51
N GLU A 229 5.28 20.52 16.32
CA GLU A 229 4.05 20.41 15.51
C GLU A 229 3.71 18.95 15.19
N ALA A 230 4.70 18.14 14.80
CA ALA A 230 4.49 16.72 14.55
C ALA A 230 4.07 15.94 15.82
N LEU A 231 4.62 16.30 16.99
CA LEU A 231 4.22 15.71 18.26
C LEU A 231 2.76 16.07 18.62
N HIS A 232 2.39 17.34 18.44
CA HIS A 232 1.04 17.83 18.71
C HIS A 232 0.00 17.19 17.80
N ASP A 233 0.27 17.00 16.51
CA ASP A 233 -0.63 16.30 15.58
C ASP A 233 -0.97 14.88 16.08
N VAL A 234 0.05 14.11 16.47
CA VAL A 234 -0.13 12.74 16.97
C VAL A 234 -0.85 12.74 18.32
N SER A 235 -0.51 13.68 19.21
CA SER A 235 -1.19 13.83 20.49
C SER A 235 -2.67 14.19 20.32
N ALA A 236 -3.00 15.09 19.40
CA ALA A 236 -4.37 15.48 19.10
C ALA A 236 -5.16 14.29 18.53
N ALA A 237 -4.54 13.45 17.70
CA ALA A 237 -5.15 12.22 17.22
C ALA A 237 -5.42 11.23 18.37
N LEU A 238 -4.50 11.07 19.33
CA LEU A 238 -4.72 10.24 20.53
C LEU A 238 -5.82 10.79 21.46
N GLN A 239 -5.97 12.11 21.55
CA GLN A 239 -7.07 12.73 22.33
C GLN A 239 -8.45 12.37 21.78
N GLN A 240 -8.59 12.14 20.47
CA GLN A 240 -9.84 11.64 19.89
C GLN A 240 -10.20 10.23 20.39
N TYR A 241 -9.20 9.47 20.84
CA TYR A 241 -9.35 8.17 21.50
C TYR A 241 -9.55 8.29 23.03
N GLY A 242 -9.66 9.51 23.57
CA GLY A 242 -9.76 9.77 25.00
C GLY A 242 -8.44 9.64 25.75
N GLU A 243 -7.31 9.62 25.05
CA GLU A 243 -5.98 9.56 25.65
C GLU A 243 -5.32 10.93 25.70
N SER A 244 -4.75 11.27 26.86
CA SER A 244 -3.98 12.51 27.07
C SER A 244 -2.55 12.15 27.44
N PRO A 245 -1.67 11.96 26.44
CA PRO A 245 -0.27 11.64 26.71
C PRO A 245 0.39 12.76 27.52
N PRO A 246 1.17 12.43 28.57
CA PRO A 246 1.89 13.44 29.32
C PRO A 246 3.07 13.96 28.48
N ILE A 247 2.96 15.19 27.99
CA ILE A 247 4.04 15.88 27.27
C ILE A 247 4.68 16.89 28.21
N SER A 248 5.97 16.72 28.49
CA SER A 248 6.72 17.67 29.33
C SER A 248 6.98 18.97 28.58
N ALA A 249 6.73 20.11 29.23
CA ALA A 249 7.03 21.43 28.68
C ALA A 249 8.55 21.68 28.55
N ASP A 250 9.37 20.94 29.28
CA ASP A 250 10.84 21.10 29.29
C ASP A 250 11.53 20.35 28.14
N LEU A 251 10.76 19.68 27.28
CA LEU A 251 11.28 18.89 26.16
C LEU A 251 11.85 19.80 25.06
N ASN A 252 13.18 19.94 25.02
CA ASN A 252 13.85 20.91 24.14
C ASN A 252 14.87 20.29 23.17
N GLN A 253 15.11 18.99 23.24
CA GLN A 253 15.98 18.27 22.30
C GLN A 253 15.15 17.61 21.20
N ILE A 254 15.53 17.83 19.94
CA ILE A 254 14.83 17.26 18.78
C ILE A 254 14.77 15.73 18.85
N ALA A 255 15.84 15.08 19.29
CA ALA A 255 15.90 13.62 19.43
C ALA A 255 14.87 13.09 20.44
N ASP A 256 14.68 13.80 21.56
CA ASP A 256 13.72 13.39 22.60
C ASP A 256 12.28 13.64 22.14
N ILE A 257 12.02 14.77 21.46
CA ILE A 257 10.72 15.05 20.81
C ILE A 257 10.41 13.97 19.79
N ALA A 258 11.35 13.63 18.90
CA ALA A 258 11.17 12.61 17.88
C ALA A 258 10.92 11.20 18.48
N SER A 259 11.64 10.85 19.55
CA SER A 259 11.45 9.59 20.27
C SER A 259 10.06 9.48 20.90
N LEU A 260 9.59 10.57 21.53
CA LEU A 260 8.25 10.65 22.09
C LEU A 260 7.20 10.56 20.97
N THR A 261 7.35 11.33 19.89
CA THR A 261 6.46 11.29 18.72
C THR A 261 6.36 9.88 18.13
N ALA A 262 7.47 9.17 17.98
CA ALA A 262 7.47 7.78 17.50
C ALA A 262 6.74 6.83 18.47
N THR A 263 6.92 7.03 19.78
CA THR A 263 6.23 6.25 20.81
C THR A 263 4.71 6.48 20.76
N LEU A 264 4.27 7.74 20.68
CA LEU A 264 2.85 8.08 20.57
C LEU A 264 2.25 7.62 19.25
N GLN A 265 3.01 7.67 18.15
CA GLN A 265 2.57 7.13 16.86
C GLN A 265 2.33 5.61 16.96
N ALA A 266 3.25 4.87 17.59
CA ALA A 266 3.08 3.43 17.77
C ALA A 266 1.88 3.08 18.65
N GLN A 267 1.51 3.94 19.61
CA GLN A 267 0.28 3.80 20.39
C GLN A 267 -0.96 4.10 19.53
N LEU A 268 -0.93 5.18 18.75
CA LEU A 268 -2.02 5.53 17.84
C LEU A 268 -2.28 4.42 16.82
N ASP A 269 -1.22 3.85 16.24
CA ASP A 269 -1.31 2.72 15.30
C ASP A 269 -1.97 1.50 15.94
N GLN A 270 -1.68 1.21 17.23
CA GLN A 270 -2.36 0.14 17.97
C GLN A 270 -3.85 0.41 18.15
N ARG A 271 -4.25 1.67 18.40
CA ARG A 271 -5.68 2.05 18.49
C ARG A 271 -6.38 1.92 17.16
N LYS A 272 -5.78 2.42 16.09
CA LYS A 272 -6.29 2.28 14.73
C LYS A 272 -6.44 0.80 14.33
N GLU A 273 -5.47 -0.04 14.65
CA GLU A 273 -5.55 -1.49 14.39
C GLU A 273 -6.65 -2.16 15.23
N THR A 274 -6.90 -1.69 16.46
CA THR A 274 -7.98 -2.17 17.32
C THR A 274 -9.36 -1.82 16.74
N ASP A 275 -9.57 -0.56 16.35
CA ASP A 275 -10.79 -0.13 15.69
C ASP A 275 -11.01 -0.89 14.38
N TYR A 276 -9.95 -1.01 13.59
CA TYR A 276 -9.97 -1.76 12.34
C TYR A 276 -10.42 -3.20 12.59
N ALA A 277 -9.87 -3.87 13.61
CA ALA A 277 -10.27 -5.21 14.02
C ALA A 277 -11.75 -5.30 14.41
N HIS A 278 -12.24 -4.39 15.26
CA HIS A 278 -13.63 -4.38 15.71
C HIS A 278 -14.63 -4.19 14.56
N GLN A 279 -14.27 -3.45 13.52
CA GLN A 279 -15.13 -3.22 12.36
C GLN A 279 -15.28 -4.46 11.46
N GLN A 280 -14.37 -5.44 11.53
CA GLN A 280 -14.33 -6.54 10.56
C GLN A 280 -15.56 -7.46 10.62
N ALA A 281 -16.19 -7.61 11.79
CA ALA A 281 -17.41 -8.40 11.93
C ALA A 281 -18.56 -7.87 11.05
N GLY A 282 -18.62 -6.55 10.83
CA GLY A 282 -19.60 -5.92 9.94
C GLY A 282 -19.20 -5.92 8.46
N GLN A 283 -18.06 -6.51 8.10
CA GLN A 283 -17.49 -6.47 6.75
C GLN A 283 -17.34 -7.86 6.12
N VAL A 284 -18.02 -8.89 6.65
CA VAL A 284 -17.88 -10.28 6.18
C VAL A 284 -18.18 -10.43 4.69
N SER A 285 -19.21 -9.76 4.18
CA SER A 285 -19.52 -9.77 2.74
C SER A 285 -18.36 -9.27 1.87
N ASP A 286 -17.72 -8.16 2.28
CA ASP A 286 -16.55 -7.61 1.58
C ASP A 286 -15.35 -8.56 1.68
N ILE A 287 -15.15 -9.21 2.82
CA ILE A 287 -14.09 -10.22 3.01
C ILE A 287 -14.30 -11.40 2.06
N LEU A 288 -15.53 -11.92 1.97
CA LEU A 288 -15.89 -13.02 1.06
C LEU A 288 -15.67 -12.66 -0.41
N ASP A 289 -16.00 -11.44 -0.82
CA ASP A 289 -15.71 -10.94 -2.19
C ASP A 289 -14.21 -11.04 -2.52
N TYR A 290 -13.33 -10.61 -1.61
CA TYR A 290 -11.88 -10.71 -1.82
C TYR A 290 -11.38 -12.16 -1.81
N LEU A 291 -11.89 -13.02 -0.92
CA LEU A 291 -11.54 -14.45 -0.91
C LEU A 291 -11.96 -15.12 -2.22
N ALA A 292 -13.15 -14.81 -2.73
CA ALA A 292 -13.64 -15.31 -4.01
C ALA A 292 -12.77 -14.81 -5.17
N LEU A 293 -12.34 -13.54 -5.16
CA LEU A 293 -11.46 -12.98 -6.19
C LEU A 293 -10.12 -13.69 -6.30
N LEU A 294 -9.58 -14.22 -5.21
CA LEU A 294 -8.31 -14.95 -5.20
C LEU A 294 -8.38 -16.29 -5.96
N THR A 295 -9.59 -16.86 -6.10
CA THR A 295 -9.83 -18.08 -6.89
C THR A 295 -10.12 -17.80 -8.37
N LYS A 296 -10.50 -16.57 -8.72
CA LYS A 296 -10.82 -16.16 -10.10
C LYS A 296 -9.55 -15.89 -10.92
N ARG A 297 -9.56 -16.30 -12.18
CA ARG A 297 -8.43 -16.08 -13.12
C ARG A 297 -8.20 -14.59 -13.44
N ASN A 298 -9.26 -13.80 -13.55
CA ASN A 298 -9.19 -12.36 -13.88
C ASN A 298 -9.13 -11.45 -12.65
N ARG A 299 -9.29 -12.00 -11.43
CA ARG A 299 -9.18 -11.31 -10.14
C ARG A 299 -9.91 -9.96 -10.07
N LYS A 300 -11.04 -9.86 -10.77
CA LYS A 300 -11.83 -8.63 -10.90
C LYS A 300 -13.31 -8.91 -10.66
N LEU A 301 -13.95 -8.05 -9.89
CA LEU A 301 -15.38 -8.04 -9.59
C LEU A 301 -15.91 -6.62 -9.84
N VAL A 302 -17.03 -6.52 -10.54
CA VAL A 302 -17.78 -5.26 -10.68
C VAL A 302 -19.04 -5.41 -9.84
N ARG A 303 -19.23 -4.51 -8.87
CA ARG A 303 -20.43 -4.47 -8.02
C ARG A 303 -21.55 -3.71 -8.73
N GLU A 304 -22.78 -3.83 -8.21
CA GLU A 304 -23.99 -3.22 -8.77
C GLU A 304 -23.91 -1.69 -8.88
N ASN A 305 -23.10 -1.04 -8.04
CA ASN A 305 -22.86 0.40 -8.04
C ASN A 305 -21.69 0.83 -8.95
N ASP A 306 -21.27 -0.02 -9.91
CA ASP A 306 -20.09 0.15 -10.76
C ASP A 306 -18.74 0.21 -10.00
N ASP A 307 -18.72 -0.11 -8.70
CA ASP A 307 -17.47 -0.24 -7.96
C ASP A 307 -16.68 -1.46 -8.44
N ILE A 308 -15.38 -1.25 -8.65
CA ILE A 308 -14.47 -2.30 -9.12
C ILE A 308 -13.60 -2.75 -7.97
N LEU A 309 -13.77 -4.00 -7.57
CA LEU A 309 -12.79 -4.72 -6.75
C LEU A 309 -11.83 -5.45 -7.68
N GLU A 310 -10.53 -5.24 -7.46
CA GLU A 310 -9.47 -5.84 -8.27
C GLU A 310 -8.29 -6.19 -7.36
N ILE A 311 -7.76 -7.40 -7.54
CA ILE A 311 -6.51 -7.84 -6.91
C ILE A 311 -5.42 -7.85 -7.98
N PRO A 312 -4.42 -6.95 -7.90
CA PRO A 312 -3.30 -6.96 -8.83
C PRO A 312 -2.58 -8.30 -8.80
N SER A 313 -2.22 -8.83 -9.97
CA SER A 313 -1.68 -10.18 -10.07
C SER A 313 -0.42 -10.42 -9.24
N SER A 314 0.45 -9.41 -9.16
CA SER A 314 1.68 -9.43 -8.36
C SER A 314 1.45 -9.33 -6.85
N GLU A 315 0.23 -9.03 -6.41
CA GLU A 315 -0.11 -8.78 -5.01
C GLU A 315 -1.08 -9.79 -4.41
N ALA A 316 -1.50 -10.78 -5.19
CA ALA A 316 -2.39 -11.82 -4.68
C ALA A 316 -1.92 -12.50 -3.39
N PRO A 317 -0.61 -12.76 -3.17
CA PRO A 317 -0.16 -13.27 -1.88
C PRO A 317 -0.47 -12.32 -0.71
N ALA A 318 -0.20 -11.02 -0.86
CA ALA A 318 -0.48 -10.02 0.16
C ALA A 318 -1.98 -9.85 0.41
N TYR A 319 -2.79 -9.86 -0.66
CA TYR A 319 -4.25 -9.81 -0.54
C TYR A 319 -4.83 -11.10 0.07
N PHE A 320 -4.20 -12.25 -0.15
CA PHE A 320 -4.58 -13.50 0.50
C PHE A 320 -4.33 -13.41 2.01
N GLU A 321 -3.11 -13.02 2.42
CA GLU A 321 -2.79 -12.80 3.83
C GLU A 321 -3.76 -11.80 4.48
N TRP A 322 -4.01 -10.67 3.81
CA TRP A 322 -4.90 -9.63 4.29
C TRP A 322 -6.36 -10.08 4.40
N ALA A 323 -6.92 -10.76 3.40
CA ALA A 323 -8.31 -11.21 3.42
C ALA A 323 -8.52 -12.32 4.45
N VAL A 324 -7.58 -13.25 4.59
CA VAL A 324 -7.61 -14.30 5.62
C VAL A 324 -7.48 -13.67 7.01
N TRP A 325 -6.58 -12.70 7.20
CA TRP A 325 -6.45 -11.99 8.47
C TRP A 325 -7.76 -11.29 8.86
N ARG A 326 -8.40 -10.58 7.94
CA ARG A 326 -9.71 -9.95 8.17
C ARG A 326 -10.79 -10.95 8.56
N ALA A 327 -10.81 -12.14 7.96
CA ALA A 327 -11.74 -13.18 8.35
C ALA A 327 -11.54 -13.59 9.83
N PHE A 328 -10.29 -13.76 10.28
CA PHE A 328 -10.01 -14.05 11.70
C PHE A 328 -10.39 -12.89 12.63
N LEU A 329 -10.17 -11.64 12.20
CA LEU A 329 -10.63 -10.46 12.93
C LEU A 329 -12.17 -10.42 13.02
N ALA A 330 -12.88 -10.76 11.95
CA ALA A 330 -14.34 -10.81 11.93
C ALA A 330 -14.91 -11.87 12.87
N ILE A 331 -14.24 -13.03 13.00
CA ILE A 331 -14.57 -14.07 13.99
C ILE A 331 -14.33 -13.57 15.43
N ASN A 332 -13.56 -12.49 15.61
CA ASN A 332 -13.37 -11.79 16.87
C ASN A 332 -12.93 -12.72 18.03
N SER A 333 -11.93 -13.56 17.77
CA SER A 333 -11.50 -14.63 18.68
C SER A 333 -10.05 -14.52 19.15
N LEU A 334 -9.41 -13.38 18.90
CA LEU A 334 -8.01 -13.19 19.22
C LEU A 334 -7.80 -13.15 20.73
N VAL A 335 -6.96 -14.06 21.25
CA VAL A 335 -6.50 -14.06 22.65
C VAL A 335 -5.39 -13.03 22.86
N ASN A 336 -4.50 -12.91 21.87
CA ASN A 336 -3.48 -11.87 21.84
C ASN A 336 -4.04 -10.64 21.12
N PRO A 337 -3.65 -9.42 21.53
CA PRO A 337 -3.99 -8.22 20.77
C PRO A 337 -3.55 -8.35 19.30
N SER A 338 -4.32 -7.77 18.37
CA SER A 338 -4.09 -7.86 16.92
C SER A 338 -2.65 -7.50 16.52
N TRP A 339 -2.07 -6.45 17.12
CA TRP A 339 -0.69 -6.00 16.89
C TRP A 339 0.40 -6.94 17.45
N LYS A 340 0.05 -7.97 18.22
CA LYS A 340 0.95 -9.01 18.75
C LYS A 340 0.71 -10.39 18.13
N ALA A 341 -0.23 -10.53 17.19
CA ALA A 341 -0.68 -11.83 16.68
C ALA A 341 0.18 -12.40 15.54
N LEU A 342 1.30 -11.77 15.18
CA LEU A 342 2.16 -12.19 14.06
C LEU A 342 3.45 -12.86 14.56
N ARG A 343 3.95 -13.84 13.79
CA ARG A 343 5.24 -14.56 14.00
C ARG A 343 5.32 -15.43 15.26
N PHE A 344 4.61 -16.56 15.25
CA PHE A 344 4.72 -17.63 16.26
C PHE A 344 4.90 -19.01 15.58
N ALA A 345 5.29 -20.03 16.34
CA ALA A 345 5.43 -21.40 15.82
C ALA A 345 4.05 -22.00 15.51
N ILE A 346 3.86 -22.56 14.32
CA ILE A 346 2.54 -22.94 13.79
C ILE A 346 2.44 -24.46 13.60
N ASP A 347 1.39 -25.06 14.16
CA ASP A 347 0.90 -26.37 13.75
C ASP A 347 0.19 -26.24 12.39
N ARG A 348 0.67 -26.97 11.37
CA ARG A 348 0.13 -26.84 10.00
C ARG A 348 -1.14 -27.68 9.83
N ILE A 349 -2.28 -27.00 9.69
CA ILE A 349 -3.55 -27.65 9.34
C ILE A 349 -3.97 -27.17 7.94
N PRO A 350 -4.00 -28.06 6.94
CA PRO A 350 -4.46 -27.70 5.60
C PRO A 350 -5.99 -27.60 5.54
N LEU A 351 -6.49 -26.47 5.03
CA LEU A 351 -7.91 -26.23 4.75
C LEU A 351 -8.02 -25.57 3.37
N ALA A 352 -8.96 -26.04 2.54
CA ALA A 352 -9.19 -25.43 1.24
C ALA A 352 -9.82 -24.04 1.41
N LEU A 353 -9.41 -23.08 0.58
CA LEU A 353 -9.96 -21.72 0.62
C LEU A 353 -11.48 -21.71 0.41
N SER A 354 -12.00 -22.57 -0.48
CA SER A 354 -13.44 -22.73 -0.70
C SER A 354 -14.20 -23.21 0.53
N ASP A 355 -13.62 -24.15 1.28
CA ASP A 355 -14.23 -24.70 2.49
C ASP A 355 -14.23 -23.64 3.61
N PHE A 356 -13.13 -22.90 3.73
CA PHE A 356 -13.04 -21.77 4.66
C PHE A 356 -14.03 -20.66 4.32
N SER A 357 -14.15 -20.28 3.04
CA SER A 357 -15.13 -19.30 2.59
C SER A 357 -16.56 -19.74 2.86
N CYS A 358 -16.90 -21.01 2.61
CA CYS A 358 -18.22 -21.55 2.89
C CYS A 358 -18.57 -21.52 4.38
N LEU A 359 -17.61 -21.84 5.25
CA LEU A 359 -17.78 -21.72 6.70
C LEU A 359 -17.98 -20.27 7.12
N LEU A 360 -17.19 -19.33 6.58
CA LEU A 360 -17.33 -17.92 6.93
C LEU A 360 -18.68 -17.35 6.45
N GLU A 361 -19.14 -17.75 5.26
CA GLU A 361 -20.44 -17.37 4.70
C GLU A 361 -21.61 -17.90 5.53
N ALA A 362 -21.55 -19.15 5.99
CA ALA A 362 -22.60 -19.75 6.82
C ALA A 362 -22.78 -19.05 8.18
N PHE A 363 -21.78 -18.31 8.64
CA PHE A 363 -21.81 -17.55 9.90
C PHE A 363 -21.72 -16.04 9.65
N ALA A 364 -22.03 -15.56 8.44
CA ALA A 364 -21.81 -14.15 8.07
C ALA A 364 -22.54 -13.15 8.97
N ASP A 365 -23.73 -13.49 9.46
CA ASP A 365 -24.51 -12.65 10.36
C ASP A 365 -23.98 -12.66 11.81
N HIS A 366 -23.34 -13.76 12.22
CA HIS A 366 -22.83 -13.98 13.57
C HIS A 366 -21.42 -14.63 13.54
N PRO A 367 -20.39 -13.95 13.01
CA PRO A 367 -19.09 -14.56 12.72
C PRO A 367 -18.36 -15.06 13.99
N SER A 368 -18.68 -14.52 15.16
CA SER A 368 -18.13 -14.98 16.45
C SER A 368 -18.55 -16.40 16.83
N GLU A 369 -19.71 -16.87 16.36
CA GLU A 369 -20.21 -18.23 16.61
C GLU A 369 -19.46 -19.30 15.80
N LEU A 370 -18.64 -18.89 14.83
CA LEU A 370 -17.80 -19.81 14.06
C LEU A 370 -16.65 -20.39 14.92
N LEU A 371 -16.18 -19.68 15.96
CA LEU A 371 -14.98 -20.09 16.69
C LEU A 371 -15.07 -21.51 17.31
N PRO A 372 -16.13 -21.89 18.05
CA PRO A 372 -16.24 -23.24 18.60
C PRO A 372 -16.23 -24.32 17.52
N HIS A 373 -16.89 -24.07 16.39
CA HIS A 373 -16.95 -24.97 15.24
C HIS A 373 -15.60 -25.09 14.55
N LEU A 374 -14.88 -23.99 14.39
CA LEU A 374 -13.54 -23.97 13.82
C LEU A 374 -12.55 -24.73 14.73
N LYS A 375 -12.64 -24.58 16.06
CA LYS A 375 -11.80 -25.36 17.00
C LYS A 375 -12.04 -26.87 16.86
N LEU A 376 -13.30 -27.30 16.75
CA LEU A 376 -13.65 -28.70 16.52
C LEU A 376 -13.12 -29.20 15.18
N LEU A 377 -13.31 -28.42 14.12
CA LEU A 377 -12.78 -28.73 12.80
C LEU A 377 -11.25 -28.89 12.84
N LEU A 378 -10.52 -27.93 13.42
CA LEU A 378 -9.06 -27.99 13.52
C LEU A 378 -8.58 -29.21 14.32
N ARG A 379 -9.27 -29.57 15.41
CA ARG A 379 -9.01 -30.80 16.17
C ARG A 379 -9.18 -32.04 15.29
N ASP A 380 -10.30 -32.12 14.58
CA ASP A 380 -10.62 -33.28 13.74
C ASP A 380 -9.64 -33.37 12.56
N CYS A 381 -9.31 -32.24 11.91
CA CYS A 381 -8.27 -32.17 10.88
C CYS A 381 -6.92 -32.71 11.37
N ARG A 382 -6.53 -32.39 12.62
CA ARG A 382 -5.29 -32.88 13.23
C ARG A 382 -5.30 -34.40 13.42
N MET A 383 -6.45 -35.01 13.73
CA MET A 383 -6.56 -36.47 13.80
C MET A 383 -6.32 -37.15 12.45
N TYR A 384 -6.63 -36.46 11.35
CA TYR A 384 -6.45 -36.97 9.99
C TYR A 384 -5.13 -36.54 9.33
N ALA A 385 -4.31 -35.71 9.98
CA ALA A 385 -3.05 -35.20 9.43
C ALA A 385 -2.01 -36.31 9.11
N ASN A 386 -2.14 -37.48 9.75
CA ASN A 386 -1.29 -38.65 9.52
C ASN A 386 -1.83 -39.61 8.44
N LYS A 387 -2.98 -39.31 7.82
CA LYS A 387 -3.54 -40.11 6.70
C LYS A 387 -3.01 -39.61 5.36
N ASP A 388 -3.21 -40.40 4.30
CA ASP A 388 -2.82 -40.01 2.94
C ASP A 388 -3.61 -38.79 2.44
N ALA A 389 -2.96 -38.01 1.58
CA ALA A 389 -3.45 -36.72 1.10
C ALA A 389 -4.88 -36.70 0.53
N PRO A 390 -5.32 -37.70 -0.27
CA PRO A 390 -6.68 -37.72 -0.81
C PRO A 390 -7.74 -37.87 0.29
N ASP A 391 -7.51 -38.77 1.26
CA ASP A 391 -8.49 -39.16 2.25
C ASP A 391 -8.75 -38.06 3.28
N TRP A 392 -7.69 -37.42 3.78
CA TRP A 392 -7.89 -36.34 4.75
C TRP A 392 -8.51 -35.11 4.08
N LYS A 393 -8.16 -34.78 2.82
CA LYS A 393 -8.77 -33.64 2.10
C LYS A 393 -10.28 -33.82 1.96
N GLN A 394 -10.71 -34.98 1.47
CA GLN A 394 -12.13 -35.28 1.30
C GLN A 394 -12.88 -35.21 2.64
N LYS A 395 -12.25 -35.72 3.72
CA LYS A 395 -12.87 -35.70 5.05
C LYS A 395 -13.00 -34.29 5.61
N ILE A 396 -11.98 -33.44 5.46
CA ILE A 396 -12.03 -32.04 5.90
C ILE A 396 -13.13 -31.28 5.16
N SER A 397 -13.22 -31.43 3.83
CA SER A 397 -14.26 -30.76 3.04
C SER A 397 -15.66 -31.22 3.44
N GLN A 398 -15.86 -32.52 3.69
CA GLN A 398 -17.15 -33.04 4.19
C GLN A 398 -17.53 -32.43 5.54
N LEU A 399 -16.58 -32.33 6.48
CA LEU A 399 -16.84 -31.75 7.80
C LEU A 399 -17.19 -30.27 7.70
N ALA A 400 -16.46 -29.51 6.87
CA ALA A 400 -16.74 -28.09 6.64
C ALA A 400 -18.15 -27.88 6.05
N GLN A 401 -18.51 -28.66 5.03
CA GLN A 401 -19.83 -28.59 4.40
C GLN A 401 -20.97 -28.98 5.35
N GLN A 402 -20.78 -30.02 6.16
CA GLN A 402 -21.77 -30.43 7.18
C GLN A 402 -21.99 -29.36 8.24
N LEU A 403 -20.93 -28.64 8.64
CA LEU A 403 -21.03 -27.55 9.60
C LEU A 403 -21.76 -26.35 8.99
N ALA A 404 -21.42 -25.98 7.76
CA ALA A 404 -22.09 -24.89 7.06
C ALA A 404 -23.60 -25.18 6.85
N ALA A 405 -23.96 -26.39 6.44
CA ALA A 405 -25.35 -26.79 6.19
C ALA A 405 -26.24 -26.78 7.44
N LYS A 406 -25.66 -26.89 8.65
CA LYS A 406 -26.42 -26.86 9.91
C LYS A 406 -26.82 -25.45 10.36
N GLN A 407 -26.23 -24.41 9.76
CA GLN A 407 -26.48 -23.00 10.11
C GLN A 407 -27.43 -22.28 9.15
N VAL A 408 -27.77 -22.88 8.01
CA VAL A 408 -28.79 -22.33 7.12
C VAL A 408 -30.16 -22.52 7.81
N PRO A 409 -30.90 -21.45 8.14
CA PRO A 409 -32.25 -21.59 8.66
C PRO A 409 -33.11 -22.32 7.64
N SER A 410 -33.90 -23.30 8.10
CA SER A 410 -34.93 -23.97 7.30
C SER A 410 -35.99 -23.00 6.79
#